data_AF-F7H3T2-F1
#
_entry.id   AF-F7H3T2-F1
#
_cell.length_a   1.000
_cell.length_b   1.000
_cell.length_c   1.000
_cell.angle_alpha   90.00
_cell.angle_beta   90.00
_cell.angle_gamma   90.00
#
_symmetry.space_group_name_H-M   'P 1'
#
loop_
_entity.id
_entity.type
_entity.pdbx_description
1 polymer ?
#
loop_
_entity_poly.entity_id
_entity_poly.type
_entity_poly.pdbx_seq_one_letter_code
_entity_poly.pdbx_strand_id
1 'polypeptide(L)'
;MPSETPQAEVGPTGCPHLSGPHSAQGSLEKGLPGDKEAKEPLWIRPDAPSRCTWQLGRPASESPHHHTVPEKSPKILPDILKKIGDTPMIRINKIGKKFGLKCELLAKCEFFNAGGSVKDRISLRMIEDAERAGTLKPGDTIIEPTSGNTGIGLALTAAVRGYRCIIVMPEKMSSEKVDVLRALGAEIVRTPTNARFDSPESHVGVAWRLKNEIPNSHILDQYRNASNPLAHYDTTADEILRQCDGKLDMLVASVGTGGTITGIARKLKEKCPGCRIIGVDPEGSILAEPEELNQTEQTTYEVEGIGYDFIPTVLDRTVVDKWFKSNDEEAFTFARMLIAQEGLLCGGSAGSTMAVAVKAAQELQEGQRCVVILPDSVRNYMTKFLSDRWMLQKGFLKEEDLMEKKPWWWHLRVQELSLSAPLTVLPTVSCEHTIEILREKGFDQAPVVDEAGVILGMVTLGNMLSSLLAGKVQPSDQVGKVIYTQFKQTTALGSPVSGRWCSGWSPPLTC
;
A
#
# COMPACT_ATOMS: atom_id res chain seq x y z
N MET A 1 -13.22 -32.10 69.73
CA MET A 1 -12.83 -32.10 71.17
C MET A 1 -11.85 -33.24 71.36
N PRO A 2 -10.65 -33.02 71.92
CA PRO A 2 -9.79 -31.83 71.89
C PRO A 2 -8.34 -32.18 71.42
N SER A 3 -7.48 -31.16 71.43
CA SER A 3 -6.05 -31.17 71.82
C SER A 3 -5.05 -32.04 71.03
N GLU A 4 -3.81 -31.64 70.75
CA GLU A 4 -2.98 -30.48 71.06
C GLU A 4 -1.67 -30.68 70.26
N THR A 5 -1.05 -29.59 69.82
CA THR A 5 0.34 -29.49 69.34
C THR A 5 1.36 -30.09 70.32
N PRO A 6 2.57 -30.50 69.88
CA PRO A 6 3.71 -29.59 70.12
C PRO A 6 4.91 -29.66 69.14
N GLN A 7 5.52 -28.47 68.99
CA GLN A 7 6.96 -28.13 69.09
C GLN A 7 7.99 -28.58 68.04
N ALA A 8 8.83 -27.59 67.73
CA ALA A 8 10.03 -27.63 66.91
C ALA A 8 11.29 -27.36 67.77
N GLU A 9 12.44 -27.54 67.11
CA GLU A 9 13.83 -27.23 67.50
C GLU A 9 14.57 -28.32 68.32
N VAL A 10 15.88 -28.59 68.21
CA VAL A 10 17.07 -27.86 67.74
C VAL A 10 18.16 -28.87 67.29
N GLY A 11 18.80 -28.63 66.15
CA GLY A 11 20.27 -28.51 65.99
C GLY A 11 21.27 -29.64 66.35
N PRO A 12 22.58 -29.42 66.10
CA PRO A 12 23.33 -30.23 65.12
C PRO A 12 24.66 -30.82 65.65
N THR A 13 25.19 -31.84 64.98
CA THR A 13 26.62 -32.24 64.92
C THR A 13 26.70 -33.37 63.87
N GLY A 14 27.54 -33.35 62.85
CA GLY A 14 28.98 -33.56 62.92
C GLY A 14 29.43 -34.26 61.61
N CYS A 15 30.44 -33.68 60.98
CA CYS A 15 31.23 -34.15 59.82
C CYS A 15 32.01 -35.47 60.10
N PRO A 16 32.87 -36.00 59.19
CA PRO A 16 32.69 -36.27 57.75
C PRO A 16 33.43 -37.57 57.28
N HIS A 17 33.33 -37.85 55.96
CA HIS A 17 34.28 -38.58 55.10
C HIS A 17 34.59 -40.08 55.35
N LEU A 18 34.32 -40.90 54.32
CA LEU A 18 35.38 -41.53 53.50
C LEU A 18 34.81 -42.24 52.26
N SER A 19 35.63 -42.20 51.23
CA SER A 19 35.46 -42.61 49.82
C SER A 19 35.45 -44.12 49.58
N GLY A 20 34.72 -44.57 48.57
CA GLY A 20 34.92 -45.89 47.94
C GLY A 20 33.85 -46.23 46.87
N PRO A 21 34.23 -46.56 45.62
CA PRO A 21 33.31 -46.75 44.50
C PRO A 21 32.91 -48.23 44.34
N HIS A 22 31.71 -48.54 43.82
CA HIS A 22 31.49 -49.65 42.91
C HIS A 22 30.07 -49.67 42.31
N SER A 23 30.06 -49.96 41.02
CA SER A 23 28.95 -50.25 40.12
C SER A 23 28.03 -51.39 40.57
N ALA A 24 26.73 -51.25 40.33
CA ALA A 24 25.94 -52.04 39.36
C ALA A 24 24.51 -52.34 39.83
N GLN A 25 23.61 -52.39 38.84
CA GLN A 25 22.31 -53.08 38.78
C GLN A 25 21.10 -52.44 39.47
N GLY A 26 20.35 -51.69 38.65
CA GLY A 26 19.06 -52.16 38.13
C GLY A 26 17.91 -52.36 39.12
N SER A 27 16.95 -51.42 39.08
CA SER A 27 15.55 -51.72 39.37
C SER A 27 14.65 -50.82 38.53
N LEU A 28 13.91 -51.46 37.62
CA LEU A 28 12.70 -50.92 37.01
C LEU A 28 11.75 -50.42 38.10
N GLU A 29 11.16 -49.24 37.95
CA GLU A 29 9.70 -49.11 38.01
C GLU A 29 9.18 -47.73 37.53
N LYS A 30 8.22 -47.85 36.62
CA LYS A 30 7.03 -47.00 36.40
C LYS A 30 7.22 -45.60 35.79
N GLY A 31 6.99 -45.59 34.47
CA GLY A 31 6.80 -44.40 33.66
C GLY A 31 5.58 -43.56 34.06
N LEU A 32 5.75 -42.26 33.84
CA LEU A 32 4.69 -41.25 33.78
C LEU A 32 4.12 -41.23 32.35
N PRO A 33 2.80 -41.08 32.17
CA PRO A 33 2.18 -41.10 30.85
C PRO A 33 2.32 -39.75 30.14
N GLY A 34 2.89 -39.81 28.94
CA GLY A 34 2.51 -38.93 27.83
C GLY A 34 3.15 -37.56 27.80
N ASP A 35 4.44 -37.49 27.47
CA ASP A 35 4.91 -36.40 26.61
C ASP A 35 4.12 -36.51 25.30
N LYS A 36 3.11 -35.64 25.15
CA LYS A 36 2.66 -35.28 23.81
C LYS A 36 3.88 -34.64 23.17
N GLU A 37 4.57 -35.37 22.29
CA GLU A 37 5.48 -34.79 21.31
C GLU A 37 4.79 -33.55 20.76
N ALA A 38 5.27 -32.37 21.17
CA ALA A 38 4.84 -31.13 20.57
C ALA A 38 5.30 -31.23 19.11
N LYS A 39 4.37 -31.61 18.22
CA LYS A 39 4.62 -31.56 16.78
C LYS A 39 5.20 -30.19 16.50
N GLU A 40 6.46 -30.14 16.07
CA GLU A 40 7.08 -28.88 15.66
C GLU A 40 6.10 -28.19 14.70
N PRO A 41 5.78 -26.91 14.93
CA PRO A 41 4.80 -26.22 14.11
C PRO A 41 5.24 -26.33 12.65
N LEU A 42 4.36 -26.89 11.80
CA LEU A 42 4.55 -27.01 10.36
C LEU A 42 4.76 -25.61 9.78
N TRP A 43 6.01 -25.16 9.70
CA TRP A 43 6.40 -23.91 9.06
C TRP A 43 7.18 -24.24 7.79
N ILE A 44 6.69 -23.74 6.67
CA ILE A 44 7.39 -23.89 5.39
C ILE A 44 8.01 -22.54 5.06
N ARG A 45 9.35 -22.50 4.97
CA ARG A 45 10.06 -21.23 4.74
C ARG A 45 9.70 -20.60 3.39
N PRO A 46 9.46 -19.28 3.31
CA PRO A 46 9.08 -18.61 2.06
C PRO A 46 10.25 -18.49 1.07
N ASP A 47 11.48 -18.76 1.52
CA ASP A 47 12.73 -18.65 0.76
C ASP A 47 13.31 -19.99 0.33
N ALA A 48 12.58 -21.10 0.52
CA ALA A 48 13.09 -22.38 0.07
C ALA A 48 13.30 -22.36 -1.45
N PRO A 49 14.39 -22.96 -1.97
CA PRO A 49 14.63 -23.02 -3.41
C PRO A 49 13.43 -23.62 -4.17
N SER A 50 13.14 -23.03 -5.33
CA SER A 50 12.08 -23.52 -6.20
C SER A 50 12.38 -24.95 -6.66
N ARG A 51 11.34 -25.80 -6.67
CA ARG A 51 11.40 -27.15 -7.26
C ARG A 51 10.86 -27.17 -8.70
N CYS A 52 10.54 -26.01 -9.26
CA CYS A 52 10.04 -25.90 -10.63
C CYS A 52 11.14 -26.32 -11.61
N THR A 53 10.81 -27.24 -12.53
CA THR A 53 11.73 -27.73 -13.57
C THR A 53 11.53 -27.03 -14.91
N TRP A 54 10.86 -25.87 -14.91
CA TRP A 54 10.75 -25.03 -16.09
C TRP A 54 12.14 -24.56 -16.51
N GLN A 55 12.42 -24.61 -17.81
CA GLN A 55 13.62 -24.06 -18.41
C GLN A 55 13.23 -23.55 -19.80
N LEU A 56 13.90 -22.50 -20.28
CA LEU A 56 13.68 -21.97 -21.61
C LEU A 56 13.88 -23.07 -22.67
N GLY A 57 12.91 -23.20 -23.58
CA GLY A 57 12.93 -24.21 -24.64
C GLY A 57 12.17 -25.50 -24.30
N ARG A 58 11.75 -25.74 -23.05
CA ARG A 58 10.86 -26.86 -22.74
C ARG A 58 9.48 -26.65 -23.39
N PRO A 59 8.88 -27.68 -24.02
CA PRO A 59 7.53 -27.58 -24.56
C PRO A 59 6.50 -27.23 -23.49
N ALA A 60 5.56 -26.33 -23.80
CA ALA A 60 4.49 -25.96 -22.89
C ALA A 60 3.61 -27.17 -22.47
N SER A 61 3.53 -28.20 -23.31
CA SER A 61 2.83 -29.46 -23.02
C SER A 61 3.46 -30.29 -21.89
N GLU A 62 4.72 -30.04 -21.53
CA GLU A 62 5.39 -30.71 -20.39
C GLU A 62 5.10 -30.01 -19.06
N SER A 63 4.44 -28.85 -19.07
CA SER A 63 4.10 -28.14 -17.83
C SER A 63 3.11 -28.97 -17.00
N PRO A 64 3.41 -29.25 -15.71
CA PRO A 64 2.47 -29.92 -14.82
C PRO A 64 1.39 -28.97 -14.30
N HIS A 65 1.50 -27.67 -14.61
CA HIS A 65 0.62 -26.66 -14.06
C HIS A 65 -0.66 -26.52 -14.89
N HIS A 66 -1.76 -26.20 -14.21
CA HIS A 66 -2.94 -25.72 -14.91
C HIS A 66 -2.64 -24.34 -15.53
N HIS A 67 -3.01 -24.16 -16.79
CA HIS A 67 -2.87 -22.90 -17.52
C HIS A 67 -4.24 -22.32 -17.89
N THR A 68 -4.39 -21.02 -17.73
CA THR A 68 -5.57 -20.25 -18.15
C THR A 68 -5.24 -19.39 -19.36
N VAL A 69 -6.23 -19.06 -20.18
CA VAL A 69 -6.07 -18.12 -21.30
C VAL A 69 -6.95 -16.88 -21.02
N PRO A 70 -6.52 -15.66 -21.38
CA PRO A 70 -7.40 -14.49 -21.30
C PRO A 70 -8.70 -14.70 -22.08
N GLU A 71 -9.83 -14.68 -21.39
CA GLU A 71 -11.16 -14.81 -21.98
C GLU A 71 -11.78 -13.43 -22.20
N LYS A 72 -12.55 -13.28 -23.28
CA LYS A 72 -13.30 -12.06 -23.54
C LYS A 72 -14.40 -11.91 -22.49
N SER A 73 -14.36 -10.80 -21.75
CA SER A 73 -15.38 -10.49 -20.74
C SER A 73 -16.80 -10.47 -21.36
N PRO A 74 -17.82 -11.04 -20.67
CA PRO A 74 -19.21 -10.95 -21.10
C PRO A 74 -19.73 -9.51 -20.99
N LYS A 75 -20.85 -9.20 -21.65
CA LYS A 75 -21.46 -7.86 -21.61
C LYS A 75 -21.89 -7.45 -20.19
N ILE A 76 -22.43 -8.40 -19.43
CA ILE A 76 -22.80 -8.25 -18.02
C ILE A 76 -21.86 -9.17 -17.26
N LEU A 77 -21.03 -8.60 -16.38
CA LEU A 77 -20.13 -9.39 -15.54
C LEU A 77 -20.96 -10.11 -14.47
N PRO A 78 -20.72 -11.41 -14.23
CA PRO A 78 -21.45 -12.16 -13.20
C PRO A 78 -21.12 -11.67 -11.79
N ASP A 79 -19.91 -11.16 -11.59
CA ASP A 79 -19.41 -10.58 -10.35
C ASP A 79 -18.25 -9.62 -10.64
N ILE A 80 -17.76 -8.94 -9.60
CA ILE A 80 -16.66 -7.99 -9.70
C ILE A 80 -15.30 -8.64 -9.96
N LEU A 81 -15.14 -9.94 -9.68
CA LEU A 81 -13.87 -10.65 -9.89
C LEU A 81 -13.57 -10.81 -11.38
N LYS A 82 -14.62 -10.88 -12.23
CA LYS A 82 -14.47 -10.82 -13.68
C LYS A 82 -14.04 -9.44 -14.22
N LYS A 83 -13.84 -8.44 -13.36
CA LYS A 83 -13.22 -7.15 -13.72
C LYS A 83 -11.70 -7.13 -13.52
N ILE A 84 -11.11 -8.24 -13.05
CA ILE A 84 -9.66 -8.43 -12.91
C ILE A 84 -9.08 -8.90 -14.25
N GLY A 85 -7.99 -8.27 -14.68
CA GLY A 85 -7.36 -8.50 -15.98
C GLY A 85 -7.79 -7.50 -17.06
N ASP A 86 -7.31 -7.72 -18.28
CA ASP A 86 -7.54 -6.84 -19.44
C ASP A 86 -7.20 -5.36 -19.15
N THR A 87 -6.11 -5.15 -18.41
CA THR A 87 -5.70 -3.81 -17.97
C THR A 87 -5.17 -2.99 -19.15
N PRO A 88 -5.38 -1.66 -19.15
CA PRO A 88 -4.99 -0.83 -20.28
C PRO A 88 -3.47 -0.72 -20.41
N MET A 89 -3.01 -0.67 -21.66
CA MET A 89 -1.65 -0.28 -22.04
C MET A 89 -1.70 1.17 -22.51
N ILE A 90 -1.06 2.07 -21.76
CA ILE A 90 -1.15 3.53 -21.99
C ILE A 90 0.23 4.07 -22.39
N ARG A 91 0.29 4.85 -23.47
CA ARG A 91 1.53 5.53 -23.90
C ARG A 91 1.91 6.65 -22.94
N ILE A 92 3.19 6.71 -22.56
CA ILE A 92 3.78 7.79 -21.77
C ILE A 92 4.28 8.88 -22.73
N ASN A 93 3.68 10.06 -22.68
CA ASN A 93 3.86 11.06 -23.74
C ASN A 93 4.83 12.19 -23.36
N LYS A 94 4.93 12.53 -22.07
CA LYS A 94 5.72 13.66 -21.57
C LYS A 94 6.98 13.21 -20.85
N ILE A 95 6.87 12.25 -19.93
CA ILE A 95 8.00 11.83 -19.08
C ILE A 95 9.14 11.27 -19.95
N GLY A 96 8.85 10.35 -20.87
CA GLY A 96 9.90 9.79 -21.74
C GLY A 96 10.66 10.87 -22.53
N LYS A 97 9.95 11.84 -23.10
CA LYS A 97 10.55 12.97 -23.83
C LYS A 97 11.36 13.89 -22.92
N LYS A 98 10.84 14.17 -21.72
CA LYS A 98 11.52 15.01 -20.72
C LYS A 98 12.90 14.45 -20.35
N PHE A 99 13.04 13.12 -20.33
CA PHE A 99 14.31 12.44 -20.05
C PHE A 99 15.06 12.01 -21.31
N GLY A 100 14.67 12.50 -22.49
CA GLY A 100 15.42 12.28 -23.74
C GLY A 100 15.31 10.87 -24.34
N LEU A 101 14.32 10.06 -23.93
CA LEU A 101 14.11 8.75 -24.52
C LEU A 101 13.70 8.86 -25.99
N LYS A 102 14.29 8.01 -26.83
CA LYS A 102 13.99 7.91 -28.27
C LYS A 102 12.95 6.83 -28.58
N CYS A 103 12.88 5.79 -27.75
CA CYS A 103 11.93 4.69 -27.90
C CYS A 103 10.51 5.07 -27.48
N GLU A 104 9.53 4.25 -27.87
CA GLU A 104 8.18 4.32 -27.32
C GLU A 104 8.17 3.78 -25.88
N LEU A 105 7.61 4.53 -24.95
CA LEU A 105 7.42 4.11 -23.57
C LEU A 105 5.93 3.90 -23.28
N LEU A 106 5.58 2.70 -22.82
CA LEU A 106 4.21 2.30 -22.50
C LEU A 106 4.09 1.87 -21.04
N ALA A 107 2.95 2.13 -20.42
CA ALA A 107 2.62 1.72 -19.06
C ALA A 107 1.46 0.73 -19.04
N LYS A 108 1.69 -0.45 -18.48
CA LYS A 108 0.67 -1.45 -18.16
C LYS A 108 0.04 -1.10 -16.82
N CYS A 109 -1.19 -0.58 -16.85
CA CYS A 109 -1.83 0.05 -15.70
C CYS A 109 -2.64 -0.94 -14.87
N GLU A 110 -1.97 -1.68 -14.00
CA GLU A 110 -2.57 -2.72 -13.14
C GLU A 110 -3.45 -2.17 -12.02
N PHE A 111 -3.43 -0.86 -11.79
CA PHE A 111 -4.29 -0.19 -10.83
C PHE A 111 -5.76 -0.08 -11.26
N PHE A 112 -6.12 -0.50 -12.48
CA PHE A 112 -7.51 -0.59 -12.97
C PHE A 112 -8.19 -1.94 -12.66
N ASN A 113 -7.48 -2.89 -12.04
CA ASN A 113 -8.11 -4.09 -11.51
C ASN A 113 -9.11 -3.73 -10.40
N ALA A 114 -10.06 -4.62 -10.12
CA ALA A 114 -11.19 -4.38 -9.22
C ALA A 114 -10.80 -3.90 -7.80
N GLY A 115 -9.80 -4.55 -7.20
CA GLY A 115 -9.25 -4.20 -5.88
C GLY A 115 -8.26 -3.04 -5.93
N GLY A 116 -7.85 -2.61 -7.13
CA GLY A 116 -6.99 -1.46 -7.39
C GLY A 116 -5.50 -1.81 -7.48
N SER A 117 -5.14 -3.08 -7.73
CA SER A 117 -3.74 -3.48 -7.87
C SER A 117 -3.50 -4.72 -8.74
N VAL A 118 -2.25 -4.92 -9.14
CA VAL A 118 -1.76 -6.13 -9.83
C VAL A 118 -1.99 -7.41 -9.03
N LYS A 119 -2.12 -7.31 -7.69
CA LYS A 119 -2.26 -8.47 -6.81
C LYS A 119 -3.65 -9.09 -6.85
N ASP A 120 -4.63 -8.39 -7.43
CA ASP A 120 -5.98 -8.94 -7.64
C ASP A 120 -5.91 -10.18 -8.54
N ARG A 121 -5.01 -10.19 -9.54
CA ARG A 121 -4.77 -11.33 -10.44
C ARG A 121 -4.36 -12.58 -9.68
N ILE A 122 -3.35 -12.45 -8.81
CA ILE A 122 -2.82 -13.60 -8.07
C ILE A 122 -3.79 -14.05 -7.00
N SER A 123 -4.55 -13.12 -6.41
CA SER A 123 -5.54 -13.42 -5.38
C SER A 123 -6.66 -14.28 -5.95
N LEU A 124 -7.20 -13.88 -7.10
CA LEU A 124 -8.20 -14.68 -7.82
C LEU A 124 -7.63 -16.04 -8.22
N ARG A 125 -6.44 -16.06 -8.85
CA ARG A 125 -5.84 -17.30 -9.34
C ARG A 125 -5.50 -18.29 -8.22
N MET A 126 -4.96 -17.84 -7.10
CA MET A 126 -4.66 -18.70 -5.95
C MET A 126 -5.93 -19.33 -5.36
N ILE A 127 -7.02 -18.57 -5.27
CA ILE A 127 -8.31 -19.07 -4.77
C ILE A 127 -8.92 -20.06 -5.77
N GLU A 128 -8.98 -19.73 -7.07
CA GLU A 128 -9.53 -20.62 -8.10
C GLU A 128 -8.77 -21.96 -8.21
N ASP A 129 -7.44 -21.91 -8.11
CA ASP A 129 -6.64 -23.15 -8.11
C ASP A 129 -6.83 -23.95 -6.80
N ALA A 130 -6.96 -23.29 -5.65
CA ALA A 130 -7.19 -23.95 -4.37
C ALA A 130 -8.60 -24.58 -4.27
N GLU A 131 -9.62 -23.93 -4.83
CA GLU A 131 -10.98 -24.47 -4.97
C GLU A 131 -10.97 -25.69 -5.89
N ARG A 132 -10.31 -25.60 -7.05
CA ARG A 132 -10.19 -26.70 -8.01
C ARG A 132 -9.47 -27.91 -7.44
N ALA A 133 -8.45 -27.68 -6.62
CA ALA A 133 -7.73 -28.74 -5.92
C ALA A 133 -8.53 -29.36 -4.76
N GLY A 134 -9.69 -28.79 -4.40
CA GLY A 134 -10.48 -29.21 -3.23
C GLY A 134 -9.85 -28.86 -1.88
N THR A 135 -8.75 -28.10 -1.89
CA THR A 135 -8.06 -27.62 -0.70
C THR A 135 -8.94 -26.64 0.05
N LEU A 136 -9.49 -25.66 -0.67
CA LEU A 136 -10.38 -24.64 -0.13
C LEU A 136 -11.85 -25.06 -0.31
N LYS A 137 -12.63 -25.05 0.78
CA LYS A 137 -14.04 -25.45 0.83
C LYS A 137 -14.93 -24.26 1.22
N PRO A 138 -16.22 -24.25 0.84
CA PRO A 138 -17.14 -23.17 1.19
C PRO A 138 -17.12 -22.87 2.70
N GLY A 139 -16.93 -21.59 3.05
CA GLY A 139 -16.86 -21.13 4.43
C GLY A 139 -15.50 -21.30 5.14
N ASP A 140 -14.49 -21.87 4.47
CA ASP A 140 -13.13 -21.94 5.00
C ASP A 140 -12.53 -20.55 5.28
N THR A 141 -11.46 -20.51 6.08
CA THR A 141 -10.74 -19.28 6.42
C THR A 141 -9.45 -19.14 5.60
N ILE A 142 -9.26 -17.99 4.95
CA ILE A 142 -8.03 -17.63 4.26
C ILE A 142 -7.20 -16.74 5.19
N ILE A 143 -5.95 -17.12 5.41
CA ILE A 143 -4.97 -16.37 6.20
C ILE A 143 -3.80 -16.02 5.28
N GLU A 144 -3.41 -14.75 5.15
CA GLU A 144 -2.30 -14.40 4.26
C GLU A 144 -1.31 -13.40 4.89
N PRO A 145 0.00 -13.72 4.91
CA PRO A 145 1.06 -12.76 5.20
C PRO A 145 1.32 -11.85 3.99
N THR A 146 1.17 -10.52 4.15
CA THR A 146 1.23 -9.62 2.99
C THR A 146 1.57 -8.16 3.32
N SER A 147 2.15 -7.48 2.33
CA SER A 147 2.39 -6.02 2.31
C SER A 147 1.13 -5.20 1.95
N GLY A 148 -0.04 -5.85 1.86
CA GLY A 148 -1.36 -5.24 1.86
C GLY A 148 -2.16 -5.45 0.58
N ASN A 149 -1.56 -5.29 -0.60
CA ASN A 149 -2.30 -5.39 -1.87
C ASN A 149 -2.83 -6.81 -2.15
N THR A 150 -2.03 -7.86 -1.88
CA THR A 150 -2.53 -9.25 -1.94
C THR A 150 -3.61 -9.48 -0.89
N GLY A 151 -3.52 -8.83 0.28
CA GLY A 151 -4.57 -8.90 1.27
C GLY A 151 -5.88 -8.32 0.78
N ILE A 152 -5.84 -7.16 0.09
CA ILE A 152 -7.03 -6.53 -0.49
C ILE A 152 -7.65 -7.42 -1.57
N GLY A 153 -6.84 -7.97 -2.48
CA GLY A 153 -7.33 -8.87 -3.52
C GLY A 153 -7.96 -10.15 -2.95
N LEU A 154 -7.35 -10.74 -1.91
CA LEU A 154 -7.89 -11.91 -1.22
C LEU A 154 -9.15 -11.58 -0.43
N ALA A 155 -9.17 -10.47 0.30
CA ALA A 155 -10.35 -10.01 1.05
C ALA A 155 -11.52 -9.70 0.12
N LEU A 156 -11.27 -9.07 -1.04
CA LEU A 156 -12.28 -8.84 -2.07
C LEU A 156 -12.85 -10.16 -2.59
N THR A 157 -11.98 -11.11 -2.92
CA THR A 157 -12.40 -12.42 -3.43
C THR A 157 -13.15 -13.22 -2.36
N ALA A 158 -12.69 -13.17 -1.11
CA ALA A 158 -13.32 -13.80 0.04
C ALA A 158 -14.71 -13.22 0.30
N ALA A 159 -14.88 -11.91 0.24
CA ALA A 159 -16.18 -11.25 0.39
C ALA A 159 -17.18 -11.68 -0.69
N VAL A 160 -16.72 -11.86 -1.93
CA VAL A 160 -17.57 -12.31 -3.05
C VAL A 160 -17.92 -13.80 -2.93
N ARG A 161 -16.97 -14.63 -2.49
CA ARG A 161 -17.12 -16.10 -2.47
C ARG A 161 -17.53 -16.69 -1.12
N GLY A 162 -17.68 -15.86 -0.08
CA GLY A 162 -18.13 -16.29 1.24
C GLY A 162 -17.06 -17.00 2.07
N TYR A 163 -15.78 -16.60 1.95
CA TYR A 163 -14.70 -17.07 2.82
C TYR A 163 -14.47 -16.08 3.96
N ARG A 164 -14.08 -16.57 5.14
CA ARG A 164 -13.52 -15.72 6.19
C ARG A 164 -12.10 -15.32 5.78
N CYS A 165 -11.69 -14.08 6.02
CA CYS A 165 -10.37 -13.59 5.62
C CYS A 165 -9.64 -12.93 6.79
N ILE A 166 -8.39 -13.35 7.03
CA ILE A 166 -7.50 -12.80 8.04
C ILE A 166 -6.20 -12.36 7.36
N ILE A 167 -5.88 -11.08 7.46
CA ILE A 167 -4.68 -10.50 6.85
C ILE A 167 -3.66 -10.17 7.92
N VAL A 168 -2.45 -10.73 7.77
CA VAL A 168 -1.31 -10.45 8.65
C VAL A 168 -0.36 -9.51 7.91
N MET A 169 -0.18 -8.29 8.43
CA MET A 169 0.65 -7.26 7.77
C MET A 169 1.55 -6.50 8.74
N PRO A 170 2.72 -6.00 8.30
CA PRO A 170 3.55 -5.11 9.11
C PRO A 170 2.87 -3.78 9.48
N GLU A 171 3.31 -3.18 10.58
CA GLU A 171 2.82 -1.87 11.06
C GLU A 171 3.08 -0.71 10.09
N LYS A 172 4.17 -0.74 9.30
CA LYS A 172 4.50 0.36 8.36
C LYS A 172 3.49 0.57 7.23
N MET A 173 2.63 -0.42 6.96
CA MET A 173 1.67 -0.37 5.87
C MET A 173 0.58 0.65 6.17
N SER A 174 0.20 1.42 5.15
CA SER A 174 -0.70 2.57 5.29
C SER A 174 -2.05 2.28 5.97
N SER A 175 -2.61 3.30 6.63
CA SER A 175 -3.94 3.25 7.23
C SER A 175 -5.03 2.99 6.21
N GLU A 176 -4.87 3.51 5.00
CA GLU A 176 -5.82 3.39 3.90
C GLU A 176 -6.01 1.93 3.49
N LYS A 177 -4.94 1.12 3.52
CA LYS A 177 -5.04 -0.32 3.29
C LYS A 177 -5.86 -1.01 4.37
N VAL A 178 -5.68 -0.63 5.63
CA VAL A 178 -6.46 -1.18 6.76
C VAL A 178 -7.93 -0.82 6.65
N ASP A 179 -8.25 0.42 6.28
CA ASP A 179 -9.64 0.84 6.15
C ASP A 179 -10.35 0.10 5.01
N VAL A 180 -9.67 -0.11 3.87
CA VAL A 180 -10.19 -0.93 2.76
C VAL A 180 -10.40 -2.38 3.21
N LEU A 181 -9.42 -2.98 3.88
CA LEU A 181 -9.51 -4.37 4.36
C LEU A 181 -10.66 -4.56 5.35
N ARG A 182 -10.81 -3.63 6.30
CA ARG A 182 -11.91 -3.65 7.28
C ARG A 182 -13.26 -3.52 6.57
N ALA A 183 -13.37 -2.62 5.58
CA ALA A 183 -14.60 -2.46 4.80
C ALA A 183 -14.95 -3.70 3.96
N LEU A 184 -13.95 -4.48 3.53
CA LEU A 184 -14.13 -5.77 2.86
C LEU A 184 -14.46 -6.92 3.83
N GLY A 185 -14.52 -6.65 5.15
CA GLY A 185 -14.82 -7.65 6.17
C GLY A 185 -13.64 -8.53 6.58
N ALA A 186 -12.40 -8.17 6.23
CA ALA A 186 -11.22 -8.89 6.66
C ALA A 186 -10.84 -8.53 8.11
N GLU A 187 -10.44 -9.54 8.86
CA GLU A 187 -9.76 -9.37 10.14
C GLU A 187 -8.29 -9.03 9.91
N ILE A 188 -7.71 -8.18 10.76
CA ILE A 188 -6.37 -7.62 10.53
C ILE A 188 -5.51 -7.87 11.76
N VAL A 189 -4.36 -8.49 11.54
CA VAL A 189 -3.31 -8.69 12.55
C VAL A 189 -2.08 -7.90 12.12
N ARG A 190 -1.54 -7.09 13.03
CA ARG A 190 -0.34 -6.28 12.80
C ARG A 190 0.90 -6.99 13.37
N THR A 191 2.04 -6.83 12.71
CA THR A 191 3.34 -7.33 13.19
C THR A 191 4.41 -6.23 13.17
N PRO A 192 5.45 -6.31 14.02
CA PRO A 192 6.55 -5.35 14.02
C PRO A 192 7.24 -5.29 12.64
N THR A 193 7.50 -4.07 12.16
CA THR A 193 8.09 -3.86 10.82
C THR A 193 9.52 -4.38 10.70
N ASN A 194 10.31 -4.28 11.77
CA ASN A 194 11.73 -4.64 11.77
C ASN A 194 11.97 -6.12 12.14
N ALA A 195 10.91 -6.93 12.26
CA ALA A 195 11.04 -8.35 12.49
C ALA A 195 11.55 -9.03 11.23
N ARG A 196 12.70 -9.71 11.32
CA ARG A 196 13.23 -10.57 10.25
C ARG A 196 12.19 -11.62 9.85
N PHE A 197 12.16 -12.02 8.58
CA PHE A 197 11.18 -12.99 8.08
C PHE A 197 11.19 -14.36 8.81
N ASP A 198 12.33 -14.75 9.40
CA ASP A 198 12.51 -16.00 10.13
C ASP A 198 12.20 -15.88 11.63
N SER A 199 11.84 -14.68 12.09
CA SER A 199 11.33 -14.46 13.44
C SER A 199 9.90 -15.01 13.58
N PRO A 200 9.54 -15.62 14.72
CA PRO A 200 8.15 -15.99 15.03
C PRO A 200 7.17 -14.82 14.97
N GLU A 201 7.70 -13.60 15.16
CA GLU A 201 6.96 -12.34 15.24
C GLU A 201 6.85 -11.64 13.87
N SER A 202 7.45 -12.20 12.83
CA SER A 202 7.22 -11.77 11.46
C SER A 202 5.78 -12.02 11.03
N HIS A 203 5.31 -11.29 10.02
CA HIS A 203 4.00 -11.52 9.42
C HIS A 203 3.86 -12.95 8.90
N VAL A 204 4.95 -13.55 8.40
CA VAL A 204 4.97 -14.97 7.99
C VAL A 204 4.81 -15.90 9.20
N GLY A 205 5.62 -15.73 10.24
CA GLY A 205 5.57 -16.55 11.46
C GLY A 205 4.20 -16.49 12.15
N VAL A 206 3.66 -15.27 12.31
CA VAL A 206 2.34 -15.05 12.89
C VAL A 206 1.23 -15.67 12.05
N ALA A 207 1.28 -15.57 10.71
CA ALA A 207 0.29 -16.22 9.85
C ALA A 207 0.29 -17.75 10.04
N TRP A 208 1.46 -18.38 10.09
CA TRP A 208 1.58 -19.83 10.32
C TRP A 208 1.08 -20.25 11.71
N ARG A 209 1.33 -19.45 12.74
CA ARG A 209 0.77 -19.68 14.08
C ARG A 209 -0.76 -19.62 14.05
N LEU A 210 -1.33 -18.57 13.46
CA LEU A 210 -2.79 -18.43 13.33
C LEU A 210 -3.41 -19.60 12.58
N LYS A 211 -2.78 -20.06 11.49
CA LYS A 211 -3.25 -21.22 10.74
C LYS A 211 -3.30 -22.50 11.59
N ASN A 212 -2.33 -22.70 12.47
CA ASN A 212 -2.30 -23.88 13.35
C ASN A 212 -3.39 -23.84 14.44
N GLU A 213 -3.84 -22.64 14.82
CA GLU A 213 -4.87 -22.43 15.85
C GLU A 213 -6.29 -22.39 15.28
N ILE A 214 -6.46 -22.06 13.98
CA ILE A 214 -7.77 -21.86 13.35
C ILE A 214 -8.12 -23.08 12.49
N PRO A 215 -9.15 -23.87 12.86
CA PRO A 215 -9.62 -24.99 12.05
C PRO A 215 -10.08 -24.55 10.66
N ASN A 216 -9.95 -25.43 9.66
CA ASN A 216 -10.36 -25.17 8.27
C ASN A 216 -9.76 -23.86 7.71
N SER A 217 -8.53 -23.56 8.10
CA SER A 217 -7.80 -22.37 7.62
C SER A 217 -6.64 -22.73 6.72
N HIS A 218 -6.38 -21.86 5.75
CA HIS A 218 -5.39 -22.05 4.72
C HIS A 218 -4.55 -20.79 4.54
N ILE A 219 -3.24 -20.97 4.42
CA ILE A 219 -2.35 -19.95 3.90
C ILE A 219 -2.12 -20.27 2.43
N LEU A 220 -2.52 -19.36 1.55
CA LEU A 220 -2.35 -19.56 0.10
C LEU A 220 -0.90 -19.32 -0.32
N ASP A 221 -0.18 -18.49 0.43
CA ASP A 221 1.27 -18.32 0.39
C ASP A 221 1.79 -17.80 -0.96
N GLN A 222 1.60 -16.50 -1.18
CA GLN A 222 2.08 -15.81 -2.38
C GLN A 222 3.59 -15.94 -2.64
N TYR A 223 4.41 -16.29 -1.65
CA TYR A 223 5.86 -16.43 -1.79
C TYR A 223 6.27 -17.76 -2.42
N ARG A 224 5.41 -18.78 -2.31
CA ARG A 224 5.68 -20.15 -2.76
C ARG A 224 4.71 -20.66 -3.82
N ASN A 225 3.50 -20.12 -3.85
CA ASN A 225 2.43 -20.65 -4.66
C ASN A 225 2.63 -20.35 -6.15
N ALA A 226 2.68 -21.41 -6.98
CA ALA A 226 2.86 -21.30 -8.42
C ALA A 226 1.76 -20.48 -9.10
N SER A 227 0.55 -20.44 -8.52
CA SER A 227 -0.57 -19.61 -9.00
C SER A 227 -0.21 -18.11 -9.09
N ASN A 228 0.72 -17.61 -8.27
CA ASN A 228 1.20 -16.23 -8.35
C ASN A 228 1.94 -15.94 -9.68
N PRO A 229 3.12 -16.53 -9.97
CA PRO A 229 3.78 -16.30 -11.26
C PRO A 229 2.95 -16.82 -12.43
N LEU A 230 2.16 -17.88 -12.28
CA LEU A 230 1.30 -18.38 -13.35
C LEU A 230 0.20 -17.40 -13.75
N ALA A 231 -0.40 -16.66 -12.81
CA ALA A 231 -1.37 -15.61 -13.18
C ALA A 231 -0.76 -14.61 -14.16
N HIS A 232 0.51 -14.26 -13.95
CA HIS A 232 1.23 -13.31 -14.80
C HIS A 232 1.76 -13.92 -16.09
N TYR A 233 2.23 -15.17 -16.05
CA TYR A 233 2.65 -15.94 -17.23
C TYR A 233 1.47 -16.17 -18.18
N ASP A 234 0.32 -16.57 -17.65
CA ASP A 234 -0.87 -16.92 -18.42
C ASP A 234 -1.64 -15.70 -18.92
N THR A 235 -1.76 -14.65 -18.10
CA THR A 235 -2.64 -13.51 -18.44
C THR A 235 -1.89 -12.23 -18.71
N THR A 236 -1.12 -11.71 -17.74
CA THR A 236 -0.47 -10.40 -17.88
C THR A 236 0.48 -10.36 -19.07
N ALA A 237 1.28 -11.41 -19.27
CA ALA A 237 2.21 -11.50 -20.39
C ALA A 237 1.51 -11.62 -21.75
N ASP A 238 0.48 -12.47 -21.85
CA ASP A 238 -0.30 -12.63 -23.07
C ASP A 238 -1.07 -11.35 -23.43
N GLU A 239 -1.57 -10.61 -22.44
CA GLU A 239 -2.15 -9.28 -22.65
C GLU A 239 -1.11 -8.30 -23.20
N ILE A 240 0.10 -8.25 -22.62
CA ILE A 240 1.18 -7.37 -23.10
C ILE A 240 1.57 -7.74 -24.54
N LEU A 241 1.79 -9.02 -24.83
CA LEU A 241 2.13 -9.50 -26.16
C LEU A 241 1.05 -9.13 -27.18
N ARG A 242 -0.23 -9.35 -26.84
CA ARG A 242 -1.37 -8.98 -27.69
C ARG A 242 -1.45 -7.46 -27.90
N GLN A 243 -1.31 -6.67 -26.84
CA GLN A 243 -1.39 -5.21 -26.91
C GLN A 243 -0.21 -4.57 -27.64
N CYS A 244 0.92 -5.29 -27.74
CA CYS A 244 2.13 -4.84 -28.42
C CYS A 244 2.32 -5.48 -29.81
N ASP A 245 1.35 -6.25 -30.32
CA ASP A 245 1.47 -7.03 -31.56
C ASP A 245 2.73 -7.91 -31.61
N GLY A 246 3.13 -8.46 -30.46
CA GLY A 246 4.35 -9.27 -30.29
C GLY A 246 5.67 -8.49 -30.36
N LYS A 247 5.64 -7.16 -30.52
CA LYS A 247 6.81 -6.29 -30.69
C LYS A 247 7.11 -5.53 -29.40
N LEU A 248 8.12 -5.99 -28.67
CA LEU A 248 8.59 -5.41 -27.41
C LEU A 248 10.10 -5.62 -27.26
N ASP A 249 10.82 -4.56 -26.89
CA ASP A 249 12.28 -4.60 -26.77
C ASP A 249 12.74 -4.62 -25.30
N MET A 250 11.93 -4.05 -24.40
CA MET A 250 12.23 -4.00 -22.97
C MET A 250 10.97 -4.06 -22.12
N LEU A 251 11.05 -4.79 -21.01
CA LEU A 251 10.06 -4.77 -19.94
C LEU A 251 10.73 -4.41 -18.61
N VAL A 252 10.16 -3.44 -17.90
CA VAL A 252 10.64 -2.98 -16.58
C VAL A 252 9.56 -3.25 -15.54
N ALA A 253 9.91 -3.97 -14.48
CA ALA A 253 9.00 -4.26 -13.38
C ALA A 253 9.72 -4.20 -12.04
N SER A 254 9.09 -3.54 -11.07
CA SER A 254 9.55 -3.59 -9.68
C SER A 254 9.18 -4.90 -9.00
N VAL A 255 10.05 -5.34 -8.08
CA VAL A 255 10.06 -6.72 -7.60
C VAL A 255 9.75 -6.77 -6.11
N GLY A 256 8.64 -7.42 -5.76
CA GLY A 256 8.30 -7.83 -4.40
C GLY A 256 8.47 -9.34 -4.26
N THR A 257 7.37 -10.09 -4.36
CA THR A 257 7.43 -11.57 -4.36
C THR A 257 8.22 -12.15 -5.52
N GLY A 258 8.39 -11.39 -6.62
CA GLY A 258 9.00 -11.88 -7.85
C GLY A 258 8.04 -12.55 -8.83
N GLY A 259 6.79 -12.82 -8.43
CA GLY A 259 5.84 -13.52 -9.30
C GLY A 259 5.52 -12.75 -10.59
N THR A 260 5.34 -11.44 -10.52
CA THR A 260 5.05 -10.59 -11.71
C THR A 260 6.20 -10.62 -12.71
N ILE A 261 7.43 -10.32 -12.28
CA ILE A 261 8.58 -10.31 -13.19
C ILE A 261 8.89 -11.72 -13.70
N THR A 262 8.80 -12.75 -12.86
CA THR A 262 9.05 -14.15 -13.24
C THR A 262 8.05 -14.63 -14.28
N GLY A 263 6.75 -14.48 -14.01
CA GLY A 263 5.69 -14.95 -14.91
C GLY A 263 5.77 -14.27 -16.27
N ILE A 264 5.92 -12.94 -16.27
CA ILE A 264 6.04 -12.17 -17.52
C ILE A 264 7.31 -12.55 -18.28
N ALA A 265 8.46 -12.56 -17.60
CA ALA A 265 9.75 -12.84 -18.23
C ALA A 265 9.80 -14.23 -18.84
N ARG A 266 9.33 -15.28 -18.14
CA ARG A 266 9.28 -16.65 -18.69
C ARG A 266 8.51 -16.71 -20.01
N LYS A 267 7.31 -16.11 -20.07
CA LYS A 267 6.51 -16.06 -21.31
C LYS A 267 7.19 -15.21 -22.40
N LEU A 268 7.74 -14.05 -22.04
CA LEU A 268 8.41 -13.19 -23.01
C LEU A 268 9.68 -13.84 -23.56
N LYS A 269 10.48 -14.54 -22.76
CA LYS A 269 11.64 -15.29 -23.27
C LYS A 269 11.23 -16.39 -24.25
N GLU A 270 10.06 -17.01 -24.06
CA GLU A 270 9.52 -18.01 -25.00
C GLU A 270 8.96 -17.39 -26.30
N LYS A 271 8.32 -16.22 -26.23
CA LYS A 271 7.53 -15.65 -27.35
C LYS A 271 8.15 -14.43 -28.02
N CYS A 272 9.01 -13.72 -27.32
CA CYS A 272 9.69 -12.49 -27.73
C CYS A 272 11.13 -12.48 -27.15
N PRO A 273 12.00 -13.43 -27.59
CA PRO A 273 13.29 -13.67 -26.94
C PRO A 273 14.26 -12.48 -26.98
N GLY A 274 14.05 -11.52 -27.89
CA GLY A 274 14.82 -10.28 -27.96
C GLY A 274 14.48 -9.26 -26.86
N CYS A 275 13.36 -9.43 -26.16
CA CYS A 275 12.94 -8.52 -25.10
C CYS A 275 13.87 -8.62 -23.88
N ARG A 276 14.38 -7.47 -23.44
CA ARG A 276 15.16 -7.34 -22.20
C ARG A 276 14.26 -7.20 -21.00
N ILE A 277 14.58 -7.91 -19.92
CA ILE A 277 13.83 -7.92 -18.66
C ILE A 277 14.63 -7.19 -17.60
N ILE A 278 14.07 -6.08 -17.10
CA ILE A 278 14.71 -5.20 -16.13
C ILE A 278 13.97 -5.30 -14.79
N GLY A 279 14.68 -5.77 -13.76
CA GLY A 279 14.20 -5.83 -12.39
C GLY A 279 14.51 -4.54 -11.62
N VAL A 280 13.52 -4.01 -10.89
CA VAL A 280 13.70 -2.87 -9.99
C VAL A 280 13.56 -3.32 -8.55
N ASP A 281 14.60 -3.07 -7.76
CA ASP A 281 14.70 -3.48 -6.35
C ASP A 281 15.02 -2.24 -5.48
N PRO A 282 14.36 -2.02 -4.34
CA PRO A 282 14.70 -0.89 -3.49
C PRO A 282 16.07 -1.08 -2.81
N GLU A 283 16.76 0.02 -2.52
CA GLU A 283 17.87 0.02 -1.56
C GLU A 283 17.37 -0.52 -0.21
N GLY A 284 18.13 -1.43 0.40
CA GLY A 284 17.79 -2.16 1.63
C GLY A 284 17.13 -3.52 1.42
N SER A 285 16.81 -3.88 0.17
CA SER A 285 16.43 -5.23 -0.24
C SER A 285 17.64 -6.03 -0.75
N ILE A 286 17.53 -7.35 -0.79
CA ILE A 286 18.58 -8.28 -1.27
C ILE A 286 18.20 -9.02 -2.56
N LEU A 287 17.15 -8.59 -3.27
CA LEU A 287 16.64 -9.35 -4.42
C LEU A 287 17.51 -9.19 -5.67
N ALA A 288 18.17 -8.05 -5.83
CA ALA A 288 18.94 -7.73 -7.03
C ALA A 288 20.21 -8.56 -7.18
N GLU A 289 20.62 -8.76 -8.44
CA GLU A 289 21.91 -9.35 -8.83
C GLU A 289 22.70 -8.39 -9.74
N PRO A 290 24.05 -8.35 -9.61
CA PRO A 290 24.85 -9.13 -8.66
C PRO A 290 24.79 -8.55 -7.23
N GLU A 291 25.27 -9.31 -6.25
CA GLU A 291 25.11 -9.00 -4.81
C GLU A 291 25.75 -7.68 -4.39
N GLU A 292 26.76 -7.20 -5.12
CA GLU A 292 27.41 -5.92 -4.87
C GLU A 292 26.42 -4.73 -4.98
N LEU A 293 25.33 -4.89 -5.74
CA LEU A 293 24.27 -3.89 -5.82
C LEU A 293 23.47 -3.74 -4.51
N ASN A 294 23.52 -4.74 -3.63
CA ASN A 294 22.73 -4.79 -2.39
C ASN A 294 23.47 -4.18 -1.19
N GLN A 295 24.73 -3.75 -1.37
CA GLN A 295 25.51 -3.12 -0.31
C GLN A 295 24.94 -1.73 0.00
N THR A 296 24.34 -1.58 1.18
CA THR A 296 23.80 -0.31 1.66
C THR A 296 23.76 -0.26 3.18
N GLU A 297 23.79 0.94 3.74
CA GLU A 297 23.58 1.18 5.17
C GLU A 297 22.08 1.22 5.54
N GLN A 298 21.20 1.44 4.57
CA GLN A 298 19.75 1.54 4.79
C GLN A 298 19.09 0.17 4.67
N THR A 299 18.43 -0.28 5.74
CA THR A 299 17.68 -1.56 5.74
C THR A 299 16.16 -1.36 5.77
N THR A 300 15.70 -0.11 5.88
CA THR A 300 14.29 0.25 5.86
C THR A 300 14.03 1.35 4.83
N TYR A 301 12.84 1.33 4.25
CA TYR A 301 12.39 2.24 3.20
C TYR A 301 10.86 2.42 3.27
N GLU A 302 10.40 3.57 2.80
CA GLU A 302 9.01 4.05 2.85
C GLU A 302 8.15 3.55 1.70
N VAL A 303 8.75 3.25 0.54
CA VAL A 303 8.04 2.64 -0.58
C VAL A 303 7.47 1.28 -0.15
N GLU A 304 6.22 1.02 -0.53
CA GLU A 304 5.51 -0.20 -0.15
C GLU A 304 5.36 -1.17 -1.33
N GLY A 305 5.44 -2.47 -1.04
CA GLY A 305 5.06 -3.54 -1.97
C GLY A 305 6.19 -4.16 -2.79
N ILE A 306 7.43 -3.66 -2.66
CA ILE A 306 8.64 -4.13 -3.34
C ILE A 306 9.77 -4.33 -2.33
N GLY A 307 10.75 -5.17 -2.68
CA GLY A 307 11.88 -5.55 -1.84
C GLY A 307 11.57 -6.53 -0.71
N TYR A 308 12.54 -7.36 -0.36
CA TYR A 308 12.50 -8.31 0.77
C TYR A 308 13.91 -8.60 1.32
N ASP A 309 13.96 -9.07 2.56
CA ASP A 309 15.15 -9.58 3.27
C ASP A 309 15.42 -11.07 3.02
N PHE A 310 14.70 -11.68 2.07
CA PHE A 310 14.86 -13.06 1.61
C PHE A 310 14.48 -13.17 0.12
N ILE A 311 14.90 -14.25 -0.54
CA ILE A 311 14.58 -14.54 -1.94
C ILE A 311 13.34 -15.45 -1.99
N PRO A 312 12.15 -14.97 -2.41
CA PRO A 312 10.95 -15.80 -2.43
C PRO A 312 11.08 -16.98 -3.39
N THR A 313 10.51 -18.14 -3.05
CA THR A 313 10.51 -19.36 -3.90
C THR A 313 9.98 -19.11 -5.33
N VAL A 314 9.02 -18.19 -5.50
CA VAL A 314 8.44 -17.86 -6.82
C VAL A 314 9.29 -16.91 -7.67
N LEU A 315 10.34 -16.32 -7.12
CA LEU A 315 11.25 -15.44 -7.88
C LEU A 315 12.28 -16.28 -8.63
N ASP A 316 12.19 -16.28 -9.96
CA ASP A 316 13.22 -16.80 -10.84
C ASP A 316 14.11 -15.63 -11.32
N ARG A 317 15.28 -15.46 -10.70
CA ARG A 317 16.21 -14.39 -11.08
C ARG A 317 16.90 -14.66 -12.41
N THR A 318 16.95 -15.92 -12.87
CA THR A 318 17.67 -16.32 -14.09
C THR A 318 17.08 -15.75 -15.37
N VAL A 319 15.80 -15.32 -15.33
CA VAL A 319 15.11 -14.69 -16.46
C VAL A 319 15.17 -13.16 -16.43
N VAL A 320 15.79 -12.56 -15.41
CA VAL A 320 16.01 -11.11 -15.29
C VAL A 320 17.37 -10.77 -15.89
N ASP A 321 17.40 -9.94 -16.92
CA ASP A 321 18.64 -9.64 -17.65
C ASP A 321 19.50 -8.60 -16.91
N LYS A 322 18.87 -7.67 -16.19
CA LYS A 322 19.58 -6.64 -15.42
C LYS A 322 18.72 -6.11 -14.28
N TRP A 323 19.39 -5.83 -13.16
CA TRP A 323 18.78 -5.18 -12.01
C TRP A 323 19.20 -3.72 -11.89
N PHE A 324 18.32 -2.91 -11.32
CA PHE A 324 18.60 -1.55 -10.89
C PHE A 324 18.09 -1.35 -9.47
N LYS A 325 18.90 -0.65 -8.66
CA LYS A 325 18.47 -0.13 -7.37
C LYS A 325 17.65 1.16 -7.55
N SER A 326 16.65 1.33 -6.71
CA SER A 326 15.88 2.57 -6.57
C SER A 326 15.77 2.97 -5.10
N ASN A 327 15.59 4.27 -4.83
CA ASN A 327 15.35 4.79 -3.49
C ASN A 327 13.98 5.50 -3.39
N ASP A 328 13.60 5.87 -2.16
CA ASP A 328 12.32 6.48 -1.86
C ASP A 328 12.12 7.84 -2.55
N GLU A 329 13.15 8.69 -2.58
CA GLU A 329 13.07 10.04 -3.16
C GLU A 329 12.75 9.97 -4.66
N GLU A 330 13.47 9.13 -5.40
CA GLU A 330 13.21 8.91 -6.82
C GLU A 330 11.82 8.31 -7.05
N ALA A 331 11.44 7.31 -6.23
CA ALA A 331 10.15 6.65 -6.34
C ALA A 331 8.99 7.64 -6.21
N PHE A 332 8.98 8.46 -5.15
CA PHE A 332 7.90 9.41 -4.91
C PHE A 332 7.92 10.57 -5.90
N THR A 333 9.10 11.04 -6.30
CA THR A 333 9.23 12.07 -7.35
C THR A 333 8.59 11.61 -8.66
N PHE A 334 8.92 10.40 -9.12
CA PHE A 334 8.36 9.86 -10.36
C PHE A 334 6.88 9.48 -10.23
N ALA A 335 6.42 9.00 -9.07
CA ALA A 335 5.00 8.74 -8.83
C ALA A 335 4.18 10.03 -8.94
N ARG A 336 4.62 11.13 -8.31
CA ARG A 336 3.97 12.44 -8.44
C ARG A 336 4.07 12.98 -9.87
N MET A 337 5.17 12.69 -10.58
CA MET A 337 5.33 13.06 -11.99
C MET A 337 4.35 12.32 -12.91
N LEU A 338 4.14 11.01 -12.70
CA LEU A 338 3.14 10.21 -13.42
C LEU A 338 1.73 10.80 -13.24
N ILE A 339 1.38 11.19 -12.02
CA ILE A 339 0.10 11.84 -11.72
C ILE A 339 0.00 13.19 -12.45
N ALA A 340 0.97 14.09 -12.23
CA ALA A 340 0.88 15.48 -12.69
C ALA A 340 1.05 15.63 -14.21
N GLN A 341 1.84 14.76 -14.86
CA GLN A 341 2.17 14.89 -16.27
C GLN A 341 1.35 13.97 -17.17
N GLU A 342 1.12 12.72 -16.75
CA GLU A 342 0.43 11.70 -17.55
C GLU A 342 -1.01 11.45 -17.07
N GLY A 343 -1.42 11.99 -15.92
CA GLY A 343 -2.75 11.75 -15.35
C GLY A 343 -2.95 10.33 -14.81
N LEU A 344 -1.86 9.60 -14.55
CA LEU A 344 -1.89 8.22 -14.08
C LEU A 344 -1.88 8.19 -12.54
N LEU A 345 -3.02 7.85 -11.94
CA LEU A 345 -3.23 7.84 -10.48
C LEU A 345 -2.66 6.58 -9.81
N CYS A 346 -1.34 6.40 -9.90
CA CYS A 346 -0.61 5.22 -9.42
C CYS A 346 0.14 5.44 -8.09
N GLY A 347 0.62 4.35 -7.49
CA GLY A 347 1.37 4.33 -6.24
C GLY A 347 2.88 4.54 -6.34
N GLY A 348 3.59 4.36 -5.22
CA GLY A 348 5.03 4.63 -5.10
C GLY A 348 5.91 3.68 -5.92
N SER A 349 5.61 2.37 -5.93
CA SER A 349 6.37 1.37 -6.71
C SER A 349 6.26 1.57 -8.23
N ALA A 350 5.15 2.16 -8.69
CA ALA A 350 5.00 2.61 -10.08
C ALA A 350 6.00 3.73 -10.40
N GLY A 351 6.23 4.64 -9.45
CA GLY A 351 7.28 5.64 -9.50
C GLY A 351 8.70 5.04 -9.53
N SER A 352 9.02 4.07 -8.66
CA SER A 352 10.30 3.34 -8.71
C SER A 352 10.56 2.72 -10.08
N THR A 353 9.52 2.07 -10.63
CA THR A 353 9.60 1.41 -11.95
C THR A 353 9.85 2.43 -13.05
N MET A 354 9.15 3.57 -13.03
CA MET A 354 9.33 4.63 -14.01
C MET A 354 10.70 5.33 -13.88
N ALA A 355 11.18 5.56 -12.66
CA ALA A 355 12.49 6.14 -12.39
C ALA A 355 13.63 5.30 -12.98
N VAL A 356 13.53 3.98 -12.88
CA VAL A 356 14.48 3.07 -13.54
C VAL A 356 14.24 3.02 -15.06
N ALA A 357 12.99 2.98 -15.52
CA ALA A 357 12.70 2.86 -16.95
C ALA A 357 13.32 4.00 -17.77
N VAL A 358 13.29 5.24 -17.27
CA VAL A 358 13.94 6.37 -17.96
C VAL A 358 15.47 6.32 -17.96
N LYS A 359 16.08 5.49 -17.09
CA LYS A 359 17.52 5.21 -17.07
C LYS A 359 17.86 4.03 -17.98
N ALA A 360 17.12 2.93 -17.84
CA ALA A 360 17.35 1.68 -18.57
C ALA A 360 17.06 1.83 -20.07
N ALA A 361 15.96 2.50 -20.44
CA ALA A 361 15.54 2.64 -21.83
C ALA A 361 16.39 3.65 -22.64
N GLN A 362 17.40 4.29 -22.05
CA GLN A 362 18.33 5.17 -22.77
C GLN A 362 19.12 4.44 -23.86
N GLU A 363 19.31 3.13 -23.70
CA GLU A 363 19.99 2.29 -24.69
C GLU A 363 19.12 1.96 -25.91
N LEU A 364 17.80 2.20 -25.83
CA LEU A 364 16.87 1.91 -26.91
C LEU A 364 16.82 3.06 -27.92
N GLN A 365 16.57 2.70 -29.17
CA GLN A 365 16.51 3.62 -30.31
C GLN A 365 15.05 3.92 -30.71
N GLU A 366 14.90 4.87 -31.64
CA GLU A 366 13.60 5.16 -32.24
C GLU A 366 13.03 3.91 -32.93
N GLY A 367 11.72 3.68 -32.79
CA GLY A 367 11.05 2.49 -33.31
C GLY A 367 11.04 1.28 -32.36
N GLN A 368 11.86 1.29 -31.31
CA GLN A 368 11.81 0.28 -30.24
C GLN A 368 10.78 0.64 -29.17
N ARG A 369 10.38 -0.34 -28.36
CA ARG A 369 9.33 -0.21 -27.33
C ARG A 369 9.78 -0.74 -25.96
N CYS A 370 9.57 0.08 -24.94
CA CYS A 370 9.71 -0.27 -23.53
C CYS A 370 8.34 -0.26 -22.84
N VAL A 371 8.02 -1.33 -22.10
CA VAL A 371 6.82 -1.44 -21.27
C VAL A 371 7.21 -1.41 -19.80
N VAL A 372 6.51 -0.58 -19.01
CA VAL A 372 6.63 -0.53 -17.56
C VAL A 372 5.37 -1.07 -16.88
N ILE A 373 5.52 -1.78 -15.77
CA ILE A 373 4.38 -2.22 -14.95
C ILE A 373 4.08 -1.18 -13.87
N LEU A 374 2.84 -0.68 -13.82
CA LEU A 374 2.39 0.25 -12.76
C LEU A 374 1.49 -0.52 -11.78
N PRO A 375 1.99 -0.93 -10.60
CA PRO A 375 1.37 -2.01 -9.83
C PRO A 375 0.05 -1.68 -9.15
N ASP A 376 -0.10 -0.48 -8.58
CA ASP A 376 -1.26 -0.13 -7.76
C ASP A 376 -1.64 1.36 -7.83
N SER A 377 -2.80 1.68 -7.26
CA SER A 377 -3.39 3.02 -7.30
C SER A 377 -2.89 3.95 -6.19
N VAL A 378 -3.10 5.24 -6.39
CA VAL A 378 -2.81 6.29 -5.39
C VAL A 378 -3.63 6.15 -4.10
N ARG A 379 -4.77 5.42 -4.12
CA ARG A 379 -5.69 5.22 -2.98
C ARG A 379 -4.95 4.78 -1.72
N ASN A 380 -3.94 3.93 -1.86
CA ASN A 380 -3.20 3.39 -0.72
C ASN A 380 -2.28 4.42 -0.04
N TYR A 381 -2.10 5.62 -0.61
CA TYR A 381 -1.04 6.55 -0.24
C TYR A 381 -1.53 8.01 -0.07
N MET A 382 -2.83 8.19 0.13
CA MET A 382 -3.48 9.51 0.19
C MET A 382 -2.84 10.43 1.25
N THR A 383 -2.48 9.87 2.39
CA THR A 383 -1.83 10.59 3.51
C THR A 383 -0.31 10.43 3.55
N LYS A 384 0.27 9.69 2.60
CA LYS A 384 1.73 9.51 2.44
C LYS A 384 2.27 10.39 1.32
N PHE A 385 2.92 9.83 0.29
CA PHE A 385 3.63 10.60 -0.73
C PHE A 385 2.75 11.60 -1.52
N LEU A 386 1.43 11.41 -1.53
CA LEU A 386 0.51 12.36 -2.15
C LEU A 386 0.45 13.69 -1.37
N SER A 387 0.62 13.63 -0.05
CA SER A 387 0.63 14.77 0.87
C SER A 387 1.98 15.48 0.85
N ASP A 388 1.99 16.76 0.44
CA ASP A 388 3.19 17.62 0.51
C ASP A 388 3.77 17.67 1.93
N ARG A 389 2.89 17.70 2.95
CA ARG A 389 3.33 17.72 4.35
C ARG A 389 4.11 16.46 4.71
N TRP A 390 3.66 15.30 4.27
CA TRP A 390 4.35 14.04 4.54
C TRP A 390 5.68 13.98 3.78
N MET A 391 5.71 14.42 2.52
CA MET A 391 6.93 14.50 1.72
C MET A 391 7.98 15.42 2.36
N LEU A 392 7.57 16.59 2.88
CA LEU A 392 8.41 17.51 3.64
C LEU A 392 8.91 16.89 4.94
N GLN A 393 8.02 16.27 5.73
CA GLN A 393 8.37 15.62 7.00
C GLN A 393 9.40 14.51 6.83
N LYS A 394 9.34 13.78 5.71
CA LYS A 394 10.28 12.71 5.38
C LYS A 394 11.54 13.20 4.65
N GLY A 395 11.60 14.48 4.28
CA GLY A 395 12.74 15.06 3.58
C GLY A 395 12.83 14.72 2.09
N PHE A 396 11.81 14.11 1.49
CA PHE A 396 11.75 13.81 0.05
C PHE A 396 11.33 15.00 -0.81
N LEU A 397 10.92 16.09 -0.16
CA LEU A 397 10.62 17.36 -0.78
C LEU A 397 11.28 18.44 0.07
N LYS A 398 12.12 19.26 -0.55
CA LYS A 398 12.75 20.39 0.12
C LYS A 398 11.87 21.62 -0.01
N GLU A 399 11.85 22.48 1.01
CA GLU A 399 11.13 23.74 0.92
C GLU A 399 11.66 24.57 -0.26
N GLU A 400 12.97 24.64 -0.44
CA GLU A 400 13.64 25.34 -1.55
C GLU A 400 13.05 24.94 -2.93
N ASP A 401 12.98 23.64 -3.21
CA ASP A 401 12.44 23.09 -4.48
C ASP A 401 10.95 23.41 -4.70
N LEU A 402 10.20 23.54 -3.60
CA LEU A 402 8.82 24.02 -3.65
C LEU A 402 8.81 25.51 -4.00
N MET A 403 9.61 26.32 -3.30
CA MET A 403 9.64 27.78 -3.41
C MET A 403 10.07 28.26 -4.80
N GLU A 404 11.03 27.59 -5.46
CA GLU A 404 11.44 27.94 -6.83
C GLU A 404 10.29 27.92 -7.84
N LYS A 405 9.32 27.03 -7.63
CA LYS A 405 8.15 26.88 -8.51
C LYS A 405 6.97 27.74 -8.07
N LYS A 406 7.09 28.46 -6.95
CA LYS A 406 5.98 29.29 -6.46
C LYS A 406 5.96 30.65 -7.17
N PRO A 407 4.76 31.21 -7.39
CA PRO A 407 4.65 32.57 -7.91
C PRO A 407 5.29 33.60 -6.98
N TRP A 408 5.66 34.76 -7.54
CA TRP A 408 6.25 35.88 -6.82
C TRP A 408 5.48 36.31 -5.55
N TRP A 409 4.14 36.17 -5.56
CA TRP A 409 3.28 36.58 -4.46
C TRP A 409 3.30 35.63 -3.25
N TRP A 410 3.94 34.47 -3.37
CA TRP A 410 3.91 33.41 -2.35
C TRP A 410 4.53 33.83 -1.00
N HIS A 411 5.50 34.74 -1.05
CA HIS A 411 6.21 35.27 0.12
C HIS A 411 5.63 36.58 0.65
N LEU A 412 4.68 37.19 -0.08
CA LEU A 412 4.01 38.39 0.43
C LEU A 412 3.33 38.02 1.75
N ARG A 413 3.35 38.93 2.70
CA ARG A 413 2.67 38.76 3.97
C ARG A 413 1.20 39.12 3.81
N VAL A 414 0.33 38.50 4.61
CA VAL A 414 -1.12 38.80 4.58
C VAL A 414 -1.41 40.29 4.79
N GLN A 415 -0.59 41.01 5.57
CA GLN A 415 -0.70 42.47 5.74
C GLN A 415 -0.55 43.27 4.43
N GLU A 416 0.15 42.73 3.44
CA GLU A 416 0.38 43.40 2.15
C GLU A 416 -0.87 43.36 1.26
N LEU A 417 -1.91 42.63 1.66
CA LEU A 417 -3.22 42.64 1.01
C LEU A 417 -4.06 43.87 1.37
N SER A 418 -3.57 44.76 2.24
CA SER A 418 -4.28 45.97 2.69
C SER A 418 -5.72 45.67 3.16
N LEU A 419 -5.86 44.63 3.98
CA LEU A 419 -7.16 44.15 4.46
C LEU A 419 -7.87 45.24 5.30
N SER A 420 -9.13 45.50 4.99
CA SER A 420 -9.98 46.38 5.78
C SER A 420 -10.42 45.69 7.06
N ALA A 421 -10.48 46.43 8.17
CA ALA A 421 -11.08 45.92 9.40
C ALA A 421 -12.57 45.62 9.14
N PRO A 422 -13.04 44.37 9.35
CA PRO A 422 -14.43 44.03 9.11
C PRO A 422 -15.31 44.57 10.24
N LEU A 423 -16.55 44.90 9.90
CA LEU A 423 -17.62 45.07 10.88
C LEU A 423 -17.92 43.72 11.56
N THR A 424 -18.04 43.70 12.89
CA THR A 424 -18.47 42.52 13.67
C THR A 424 -19.89 42.67 14.20
N VAL A 425 -20.60 41.56 14.39
CA VAL A 425 -21.93 41.53 15.01
C VAL A 425 -21.98 40.52 16.17
N LEU A 426 -22.82 40.79 17.18
CA LEU A 426 -23.04 39.86 18.28
C LEU A 426 -23.93 38.68 17.82
N PRO A 427 -23.77 37.47 18.38
CA PRO A 427 -24.58 36.30 18.02
C PRO A 427 -26.08 36.46 18.31
N THR A 428 -26.43 37.38 19.20
CA THR A 428 -27.80 37.65 19.64
C THR A 428 -28.56 38.62 18.73
N VAL A 429 -27.90 39.23 17.75
CA VAL A 429 -28.51 40.19 16.81
C VAL A 429 -29.48 39.47 15.87
N SER A 430 -30.57 40.14 15.49
CA SER A 430 -31.56 39.59 14.54
C SER A 430 -31.05 39.62 13.09
N CYS A 431 -31.62 38.76 12.25
CA CYS A 431 -31.33 38.70 10.82
C CYS A 431 -31.65 40.03 10.12
N GLU A 432 -32.80 40.64 10.44
CA GLU A 432 -33.22 41.94 9.92
C GLU A 432 -32.20 43.03 10.25
N HIS A 433 -31.86 43.17 11.54
CA HIS A 433 -30.93 44.21 11.97
C HIS A 433 -29.54 44.02 11.36
N THR A 434 -29.09 42.77 11.21
CA THR A 434 -27.81 42.48 10.57
C THR A 434 -27.82 42.84 9.09
N ILE A 435 -28.92 42.62 8.38
CA ILE A 435 -29.08 43.02 6.97
C ILE A 435 -29.05 44.54 6.83
N GLU A 436 -29.72 45.26 7.73
CA GLU A 436 -29.70 46.72 7.77
C GLU A 436 -28.29 47.25 7.97
N ILE A 437 -27.57 46.77 9.00
CA ILE A 437 -26.21 47.21 9.29
C ILE A 437 -25.28 46.94 8.10
N LEU A 438 -25.36 45.75 7.51
CA LEU A 438 -24.53 45.39 6.34
C LEU A 438 -24.81 46.31 5.13
N ARG A 439 -26.08 46.58 4.82
CA ARG A 439 -26.46 47.49 3.73
C ARG A 439 -26.05 48.93 4.00
N GLU A 440 -26.29 49.42 5.21
CA GLU A 440 -25.99 50.81 5.58
C GLU A 440 -24.48 51.07 5.60
N LYS A 441 -23.70 50.12 6.12
CA LYS A 441 -22.24 50.23 6.19
C LYS A 441 -21.52 49.78 4.91
N GLY A 442 -22.25 49.25 3.92
CA GLY A 442 -21.69 48.80 2.65
C GLY A 442 -20.81 47.55 2.76
N PHE A 443 -21.10 46.65 3.70
CA PHE A 443 -20.41 45.38 3.87
C PHE A 443 -21.28 44.22 3.36
N ASP A 444 -20.68 43.25 2.67
CA ASP A 444 -21.39 42.04 2.23
C ASP A 444 -21.38 40.92 3.28
N GLN A 445 -20.55 41.06 4.32
CA GLN A 445 -20.33 40.04 5.34
C GLN A 445 -19.82 40.64 6.65
N ALA A 446 -20.09 39.95 7.75
CA ALA A 446 -19.61 40.31 9.09
C ALA A 446 -19.23 39.04 9.89
N PRO A 447 -18.10 39.02 10.60
CA PRO A 447 -17.84 38.01 11.62
C PRO A 447 -18.83 38.13 12.77
N VAL A 448 -19.30 37.00 13.26
CA VAL A 448 -20.09 36.90 14.48
C VAL A 448 -19.13 36.67 15.63
N VAL A 449 -19.06 37.64 16.55
CA VAL A 449 -18.13 37.64 17.69
C VAL A 449 -18.94 37.81 18.96
N ASP A 450 -18.71 36.97 19.96
CA ASP A 450 -19.41 37.11 21.25
C ASP A 450 -18.81 38.20 22.14
N GLU A 451 -19.45 38.46 23.29
CA GLU A 451 -19.01 39.48 24.25
C GLU A 451 -17.63 39.18 24.85
N ALA A 452 -17.18 37.92 24.83
CA ALA A 452 -15.86 37.51 25.28
C ALA A 452 -14.78 37.66 24.20
N GLY A 453 -15.15 38.10 22.99
CA GLY A 453 -14.25 38.25 21.85
C GLY A 453 -14.00 36.96 21.07
N VAL A 454 -14.76 35.90 21.33
CA VAL A 454 -14.64 34.62 20.61
C VAL A 454 -15.35 34.73 19.26
N ILE A 455 -14.62 34.43 18.19
CA ILE A 455 -15.17 34.36 16.84
C ILE A 455 -15.99 33.08 16.71
N LEU A 456 -17.28 33.20 16.50
CA LEU A 456 -18.21 32.07 16.38
C LEU A 456 -18.43 31.64 14.92
N GLY A 457 -18.16 32.53 13.96
CA GLY A 457 -18.33 32.26 12.53
C GLY A 457 -18.53 33.53 11.71
N MET A 458 -19.13 33.37 10.53
CA MET A 458 -19.40 34.44 9.57
C MET A 458 -20.87 34.46 9.16
N VAL A 459 -21.42 35.65 8.93
CA VAL A 459 -22.69 35.84 8.22
C VAL A 459 -22.47 36.67 6.97
N THR A 460 -23.29 36.43 5.94
CA THR A 460 -23.24 37.15 4.68
C THR A 460 -24.62 37.69 4.32
N LEU A 461 -24.65 38.88 3.72
CA LEU A 461 -25.89 39.53 3.27
C LEU A 461 -26.66 38.62 2.30
N GLY A 462 -25.95 37.97 1.37
CA GLY A 462 -26.54 37.04 0.41
C GLY A 462 -27.20 35.82 1.05
N ASN A 463 -26.54 35.15 2.01
CA ASN A 463 -27.11 33.98 2.68
C ASN A 463 -28.32 34.34 3.54
N MET A 464 -28.27 35.48 4.23
CA MET A 464 -29.39 35.94 5.07
C MET A 464 -30.62 36.30 4.23
N LEU A 465 -30.45 37.06 3.13
CA LEU A 465 -31.55 37.37 2.21
C LEU A 465 -32.15 36.11 1.58
N SER A 466 -31.30 35.18 1.12
CA SER A 466 -31.74 33.90 0.56
C SER A 466 -32.53 33.08 1.59
N SER A 467 -32.06 33.04 2.85
CA SER A 467 -32.72 32.30 3.93
C SER A 467 -34.07 32.91 4.34
N LEU A 468 -34.19 34.24 4.33
CA LEU A 468 -35.46 34.94 4.55
C LEU A 468 -36.46 34.72 3.41
N LEU A 469 -36.01 34.87 2.16
CA LEU A 469 -36.87 34.66 0.97
C LEU A 469 -37.37 33.21 0.87
N ALA A 470 -36.55 32.26 1.29
CA ALA A 470 -36.91 30.84 1.36
C ALA A 470 -37.75 30.48 2.60
N GLY A 471 -38.04 31.43 3.49
CA GLY A 471 -38.79 31.20 4.74
C GLY A 471 -38.08 30.30 5.75
N LYS A 472 -36.76 30.10 5.62
CA LYS A 472 -35.95 29.27 6.53
C LYS A 472 -35.68 29.97 7.86
N VAL A 473 -35.68 31.30 7.85
CA VAL A 473 -35.61 32.17 9.04
C VAL A 473 -36.61 33.31 8.90
N GLN A 474 -36.98 33.90 10.03
CA GLN A 474 -37.79 35.11 10.12
C GLN A 474 -36.91 36.35 10.34
N PRO A 475 -37.37 37.56 9.98
CA PRO A 475 -36.63 38.80 10.23
C PRO A 475 -36.14 38.95 11.68
N SER A 476 -36.96 38.56 12.66
CA SER A 476 -36.67 38.62 14.09
C SER A 476 -35.79 37.48 14.61
N ASP A 477 -35.48 36.46 13.80
CA ASP A 477 -34.64 35.34 14.23
C ASP A 477 -33.18 35.80 14.43
N GLN A 478 -32.50 35.20 15.42
CA GLN A 478 -31.08 35.46 15.65
C GLN A 478 -30.20 34.94 14.52
N VAL A 479 -29.11 35.66 14.24
CA VAL A 479 -28.13 35.31 13.20
C VAL A 479 -27.46 33.95 13.39
N GLY A 480 -27.47 33.40 14.61
CA GLY A 480 -26.99 32.05 14.89
C GLY A 480 -27.66 30.95 14.06
N LYS A 481 -28.86 31.19 13.49
CA LYS A 481 -29.53 30.23 12.60
C LYS A 481 -28.96 30.18 11.17
N VAL A 482 -28.20 31.20 10.77
CA VAL A 482 -27.69 31.40 9.38
C VAL A 482 -26.17 31.62 9.34
N ILE A 483 -25.50 31.37 10.46
CA ILE A 483 -24.06 31.49 10.62
C ILE A 483 -23.31 30.36 9.91
N TYR A 484 -22.23 30.72 9.21
CA TYR A 484 -21.20 29.79 8.79
C TYR A 484 -20.18 29.60 9.92
N THR A 485 -20.22 28.45 10.58
CA THR A 485 -19.36 28.15 11.75
C THR A 485 -17.95 27.68 11.38
N GLN A 486 -17.73 27.23 10.14
CA GLN A 486 -16.44 26.75 9.69
C GLN A 486 -15.60 27.91 9.14
N PHE A 487 -14.50 28.21 9.82
CA PHE A 487 -13.48 29.15 9.38
C PHE A 487 -12.09 28.67 9.82
N LYS A 488 -11.04 29.28 9.29
CA LYS A 488 -9.66 29.02 9.71
C LYS A 488 -8.99 30.33 10.11
N GLN A 489 -8.46 30.37 11.32
CA GLN A 489 -7.61 31.47 11.74
C GLN A 489 -6.22 31.28 11.12
N THR A 490 -5.73 32.30 10.43
CA THR A 490 -4.33 32.38 10.00
C THR A 490 -3.55 33.14 11.07
N THR A 491 -2.47 32.57 11.60
CA THR A 491 -1.62 33.24 12.60
C THR A 491 -1.03 34.53 12.02
N ALA A 492 -1.06 35.62 12.79
CA ALA A 492 -0.41 36.93 12.60
C ALA A 492 -0.38 37.53 11.17
N LEU A 493 -0.58 38.85 11.09
CA LEU A 493 -0.40 39.67 9.88
C LEU A 493 0.94 39.43 9.13
N GLY A 494 1.94 38.84 9.80
CA GLY A 494 3.24 38.44 9.25
C GLY A 494 3.31 37.07 8.55
N SER A 495 2.25 36.27 8.51
CA SER A 495 2.27 34.99 7.79
C SER A 495 2.26 35.18 6.27
N PRO A 496 2.88 34.26 5.50
CA PRO A 496 2.82 34.29 4.04
C PRO A 496 1.39 34.14 3.51
N VAL A 497 1.07 34.85 2.43
CA VAL A 497 -0.22 34.78 1.72
C VAL A 497 -0.55 33.34 1.31
N SER A 498 0.47 32.52 1.02
CA SER A 498 0.31 31.10 0.67
C SER A 498 -0.41 30.25 1.72
N GLY A 499 -0.30 30.59 3.01
CA GLY A 499 -1.03 29.92 4.11
C GLY A 499 -2.56 30.08 4.00
N ARG A 500 -3.04 31.08 3.24
CA ARG A 500 -4.45 31.35 2.95
C ARG A 500 -4.99 30.51 1.78
N TRP A 501 -4.13 30.21 0.80
CA TRP A 501 -4.54 29.56 -0.47
C TRP A 501 -4.28 28.03 -0.50
N CYS A 502 -3.31 27.54 0.27
CA CYS A 502 -2.95 26.11 0.29
C CYS A 502 -3.94 25.19 1.03
N SER A 503 -4.94 25.73 1.73
CA SER A 503 -5.95 24.94 2.45
C SER A 503 -7.12 24.43 1.58
N GLY A 504 -7.00 24.48 0.25
CA GLY A 504 -7.89 23.71 -0.65
C GLY A 504 -9.32 24.24 -0.77
N TRP A 505 -9.55 25.53 -0.52
CA TRP A 505 -10.84 26.16 -0.83
C TRP A 505 -10.70 27.03 -2.08
N SER A 506 -11.48 26.70 -3.11
CA SER A 506 -11.86 27.67 -4.15
C SER A 506 -12.54 28.88 -3.50
N PRO A 507 -12.38 30.09 -4.05
CA PRO A 507 -13.06 31.25 -3.49
C PRO A 507 -14.57 31.00 -3.58
N PRO A 508 -15.28 31.29 -2.50
CA PRO A 508 -15.93 32.58 -2.51
C PRO A 508 -15.24 33.43 -1.44
N LEU A 509 -15.38 34.74 -1.57
CA LEU A 509 -15.10 35.69 -0.50
C LEU A 509 -13.61 36.07 -0.40
N THR A 510 -13.26 37.06 -1.23
CA THR A 510 -12.30 38.10 -0.87
C THR A 510 -12.69 38.70 0.48
N CYS A 511 -11.87 38.46 1.51
CA CYS A 511 -11.72 39.31 2.69
C CYS A 511 -10.44 40.11 2.53
#